data_AF-A0A7S4HLN7-F1
#
_entry.id   AF-A0A7S4HLN7-F1
#
_cell.length_a   1.000
_cell.length_b   1.000
_cell.length_c   1.000
_cell.angle_alpha   90.00
_cell.angle_beta   90.00
_cell.angle_gamma   90.00
#
_symmetry.space_group_name_H-M   'P 1'
#
loop_
_entity.id
_entity.type
_entity.pdbx_description
1 polymer ?
#
loop_
_entity_poly.entity_id
_entity_poly.type
_entity_poly.pdbx_seq_one_letter_code
_entity_poly.pdbx_strand_id
1 'polypeptide(L)'
;DDDAEELCNCKFTLAYGTKILLHNTKMKLKRGMRYGLLGGNDSGKTTLMRSIANNQVEGFPDSSTVRTVFVEADIQGEQSHLSCIDYVMHDPAIQALNIPREDVVDILATVGFTDDGKAKPLHAVSTLSGGWRMKLALARCMLQKADILLLDEPTNHLDV
;
A
#
# COMPACT_ATOMS: atom_id res chain seq x y z
N ASP A 1 -14.66 2.59 -20.91
CA ASP A 1 -15.24 1.57 -20.01
C ASP A 1 -16.09 2.21 -18.93
N ASP A 2 -17.36 2.44 -19.22
CA ASP A 2 -18.31 2.92 -18.22
C ASP A 2 -18.80 1.81 -17.27
N ASP A 3 -18.58 0.54 -17.65
CA ASP A 3 -19.02 -0.65 -16.91
C ASP A 3 -18.07 -1.09 -15.77
N ALA A 4 -16.96 -0.39 -15.54
CA ALA A 4 -16.06 -0.73 -14.44
C ALA A 4 -16.74 -0.55 -13.09
N GLU A 5 -16.67 -1.58 -12.24
CA GLU A 5 -17.25 -1.62 -10.90
C GLU A 5 -16.83 -0.41 -10.07
N GLU A 6 -17.80 0.24 -9.44
CA GLU A 6 -17.55 1.37 -8.54
C GLU A 6 -17.11 0.85 -7.17
N LEU A 7 -15.87 1.11 -6.79
CA LEU A 7 -15.35 0.77 -5.46
C LEU A 7 -15.81 1.78 -4.42
N CYS A 8 -15.90 3.06 -4.79
CA CYS A 8 -16.30 4.13 -3.89
C CYS A 8 -16.98 5.25 -4.66
N ASN A 9 -18.02 5.84 -4.07
CA ASN A 9 -18.68 7.05 -4.54
C ASN A 9 -19.22 7.83 -3.34
N CYS A 10 -18.36 8.67 -2.75
CA CYS A 10 -18.67 9.38 -1.50
C CYS A 10 -18.52 10.89 -1.64
N LYS A 11 -19.19 11.60 -0.73
CA LYS A 11 -19.09 13.05 -0.58
C LYS A 11 -18.71 13.36 0.86
N PHE A 12 -17.59 14.05 1.06
CA PHE A 12 -17.00 14.20 2.39
C PHE A 12 -16.34 15.56 2.57
N THR A 13 -16.10 15.90 3.83
CA THR A 13 -15.27 17.03 4.27
C THR A 13 -14.14 16.46 5.09
N LEU A 14 -12.90 16.86 4.79
CA LEU A 14 -11.71 16.41 5.51
C LEU A 14 -11.07 17.59 6.24
N ALA A 15 -10.89 17.44 7.54
CA ALA A 15 -10.18 18.38 8.38
C ALA A 15 -9.02 17.69 9.10
N TYR A 16 -7.94 18.42 9.32
CA TYR A 16 -6.79 17.98 10.10
C TYR A 16 -6.49 19.04 11.18
N GLY A 17 -6.73 18.68 12.43
CA GLY A 17 -6.75 19.64 13.53
C GLY A 17 -7.82 20.72 13.28
N THR A 18 -7.42 21.99 13.27
CA THR A 18 -8.31 23.13 13.01
C THR A 18 -8.40 23.52 11.53
N LYS A 19 -7.62 22.89 10.64
CA LYS A 19 -7.56 23.23 9.22
C LYS A 19 -8.46 22.32 8.41
N ILE A 20 -9.42 22.91 7.70
CA ILE A 20 -10.19 22.20 6.67
C ILE A 20 -9.32 22.05 5.42
N LEU A 21 -9.06 20.82 5.01
CA LEU A 21 -8.27 20.50 3.82
C LEU A 21 -9.15 20.35 2.58
N LEU A 22 -10.31 19.69 2.75
CA LEU A 22 -11.30 19.48 1.69
C LEU A 22 -12.68 19.77 2.25
N HIS A 23 -13.50 20.49 1.50
CA HIS A 23 -14.85 20.85 1.92
C HIS A 23 -15.87 20.38 0.90
N ASN A 24 -16.77 19.48 1.32
CA ASN A 24 -17.87 18.99 0.50
C ASN A 24 -17.43 18.37 -0.85
N THR A 25 -16.27 17.71 -0.84
CA THR A 25 -15.62 17.11 -2.00
C THR A 25 -16.26 15.78 -2.35
N LYS A 26 -16.39 15.48 -3.64
CA LYS A 26 -16.83 14.18 -4.15
C LYS A 26 -15.63 13.37 -4.60
N MET A 27 -15.58 12.09 -4.24
CA MET A 27 -14.58 11.16 -4.72
C MET A 27 -15.27 9.92 -5.27
N LYS A 28 -14.81 9.49 -6.44
CA LYS A 28 -15.31 8.30 -7.12
C LYS A 28 -14.14 7.48 -7.62
N LEU A 29 -14.06 6.23 -7.18
CA LEU A 29 -13.01 5.29 -7.57
C LEU A 29 -13.65 4.06 -8.22
N LYS A 30 -13.12 3.65 -9.37
CA LYS A 30 -13.54 2.45 -10.10
C LYS A 30 -12.43 1.41 -10.10
N ARG A 31 -12.81 0.12 -10.10
CA ARG A 31 -11.88 -1.00 -10.14
C ARG A 31 -11.06 -0.99 -11.43
N GLY A 32 -9.77 -1.31 -11.32
CA GLY A 32 -8.84 -1.38 -12.47
C GLY A 32 -8.32 -0.02 -12.97
N MET A 33 -8.81 1.09 -12.41
CA MET A 33 -8.36 2.43 -12.79
C MET A 33 -7.18 2.90 -11.94
N ARG A 34 -6.32 3.73 -12.53
CA ARG A 34 -5.20 4.38 -11.85
C ARG A 34 -5.50 5.85 -11.69
N TYR A 35 -5.37 6.34 -10.46
CA TYR A 35 -5.65 7.74 -10.11
C TYR A 35 -4.37 8.42 -9.61
N GLY A 36 -4.18 9.68 -10.01
CA GLY A 36 -3.11 10.52 -9.50
C GLY A 36 -3.69 11.66 -8.67
N LEU A 37 -3.22 11.80 -7.43
CA LEU A 37 -3.58 12.93 -6.57
C LEU A 37 -2.55 14.05 -6.75
N LEU A 38 -2.96 15.13 -7.41
CA LEU A 38 -2.09 16.27 -7.72
C LEU A 38 -2.39 17.46 -6.81
N GLY A 39 -1.35 18.20 -6.43
CA GLY A 39 -1.46 19.39 -5.61
C GLY A 39 -0.10 19.86 -5.11
N GLY A 40 0.00 21.11 -4.67
CA GLY A 40 1.23 21.67 -4.09
C GLY A 40 1.68 20.95 -2.82
N ASN A 41 2.88 21.26 -2.34
CA ASN A 41 3.33 20.80 -1.03
C ASN A 41 2.38 21.30 0.06
N ASP A 42 2.18 20.51 1.10
CA ASP A 42 1.27 20.82 2.23
C ASP A 42 -0.21 21.03 1.87
N SER A 43 -0.62 20.61 0.68
CA SER A 43 -2.03 20.64 0.26
C SER A 43 -2.90 19.56 0.94
N GLY A 44 -2.29 18.67 1.73
CA GLY A 44 -3.01 17.61 2.45
C GLY A 44 -3.14 16.28 1.70
N LYS A 45 -2.31 16.03 0.67
CA LYS A 45 -2.33 14.79 -0.13
C LYS A 45 -2.13 13.53 0.73
N THR A 46 -1.00 13.48 1.45
CA THR A 46 -0.68 12.39 2.39
C THR A 46 -1.74 12.27 3.47
N THR A 47 -2.27 13.40 3.96
CA THR A 47 -3.36 13.38 4.95
C THR A 47 -4.63 12.72 4.40
N LEU A 48 -5.03 13.02 3.16
CA LEU A 48 -6.16 12.35 2.51
C LEU A 48 -5.89 10.85 2.37
N MET A 49 -4.72 10.45 1.88
CA MET A 49 -4.39 9.04 1.72
C MET A 49 -4.40 8.27 3.05
N ARG A 50 -3.81 8.84 4.11
CA ARG A 50 -3.87 8.25 5.46
C ARG A 50 -5.29 8.17 6.00
N SER A 51 -6.12 9.17 5.72
CA SER A 51 -7.52 9.17 6.16
C SER A 51 -8.33 8.08 5.47
N ILE A 52 -8.05 7.81 4.18
CA ILE A 52 -8.66 6.68 3.46
C ILE A 52 -8.18 5.36 4.08
N ALA A 53 -6.87 5.17 4.25
CA ALA A 53 -6.31 3.95 4.82
C ALA A 53 -6.83 3.64 6.25
N ASN A 54 -7.08 4.67 7.05
CA ASN A 54 -7.55 4.55 8.42
C ASN A 54 -9.09 4.56 8.56
N ASN A 55 -9.85 4.45 7.46
CA ASN A 55 -11.32 4.49 7.46
C ASN A 55 -11.92 5.76 8.11
N GLN A 56 -11.25 6.91 7.94
CA GLN A 56 -11.68 8.20 8.49
C GLN A 56 -12.47 9.06 7.50
N VAL A 57 -12.61 8.61 6.25
CA VAL A 57 -13.38 9.32 5.21
C VAL A 57 -14.84 8.89 5.27
N GLU A 58 -15.72 9.85 5.53
CA GLU A 58 -17.16 9.62 5.59
C GLU A 58 -17.70 9.07 4.26
N GLY A 59 -18.48 7.98 4.34
CA GLY A 59 -19.07 7.32 3.19
C GLY A 59 -18.09 6.50 2.34
N PHE A 60 -16.80 6.43 2.72
CA PHE A 60 -15.89 5.45 2.13
C PHE A 60 -16.26 4.04 2.62
N PRO A 61 -16.26 3.01 1.74
CA PRO A 61 -16.56 1.64 2.16
C PRO A 61 -15.61 1.18 3.26
N ASP A 62 -16.09 0.27 4.10
CA ASP A 62 -15.25 -0.34 5.12
C ASP A 62 -14.19 -1.27 4.53
N SER A 63 -13.19 -1.62 5.33
CA SER A 63 -12.13 -2.56 4.93
C SER A 63 -12.63 -4.00 4.70
N SER A 64 -13.87 -4.32 5.08
CA SER A 64 -14.48 -5.61 4.79
C SER A 64 -15.00 -5.68 3.35
N THR A 65 -15.47 -4.56 2.80
CA THR A 65 -15.97 -4.43 1.43
C THR A 65 -14.86 -4.04 0.45
N VAL A 66 -14.02 -3.08 0.82
CA VAL A 66 -12.94 -2.57 -0.04
C VAL A 66 -11.66 -2.48 0.79
N ARG A 67 -10.74 -3.41 0.56
CA ARG A 67 -9.46 -3.42 1.26
C ARG A 67 -8.53 -2.38 0.68
N THR A 68 -8.27 -1.35 1.46
CA THR A 68 -7.31 -0.30 1.10
C THR A 68 -6.02 -0.52 1.88
N VAL A 69 -4.89 -0.58 1.16
CA VAL A 69 -3.57 -0.76 1.78
C VAL A 69 -2.67 0.40 1.37
N PHE A 70 -2.04 1.02 2.38
CA PHE A 70 -1.04 2.05 2.17
C PHE A 70 0.33 1.39 1.96
N VAL A 71 0.98 1.70 0.84
CA VAL A 71 2.23 1.05 0.44
C VAL A 71 3.40 1.79 1.07
N GLU A 72 4.01 1.17 2.08
CA GLU A 72 5.22 1.67 2.72
C GLU A 72 6.43 0.83 2.29
N ALA A 73 7.36 1.47 1.58
CA ALA A 73 8.61 0.85 1.14
C ALA A 73 9.76 1.02 2.17
N ASP A 74 9.54 1.82 3.20
CA ASP A 74 10.54 2.04 4.25
C ASP A 74 10.66 0.81 5.15
N ILE A 75 11.91 0.37 5.33
CA ILE A 75 12.24 -0.75 6.22
C ILE A 75 12.48 -0.18 7.61
N GLN A 76 11.78 -0.72 8.59
CA GLN A 76 12.02 -0.40 10.00
C GLN A 76 13.40 -0.92 10.42
N GLY A 77 14.21 -0.04 11.01
CA GLY A 77 15.61 -0.34 11.36
C GLY A 77 15.78 -1.59 12.23
N GLU A 78 14.87 -1.81 13.17
CA GLU A 78 14.88 -2.98 14.07
C GLU A 78 14.68 -4.31 13.33
N GLN A 79 13.91 -4.29 12.24
CA GLN A 79 13.59 -5.48 11.42
C GLN A 79 14.54 -5.66 10.23
N SER A 80 15.52 -4.77 10.07
CA SER A 80 16.40 -4.71 8.90
C SER A 80 17.28 -5.95 8.68
N HIS A 81 17.48 -6.73 9.74
CA HIS A 81 18.24 -7.98 9.75
C HIS A 81 17.41 -9.21 9.32
N LEU A 82 16.08 -9.10 9.32
CA LEU A 82 15.19 -10.20 8.95
C LEU A 82 15.31 -10.51 7.46
N SER A 83 15.13 -11.78 7.11
CA SER A 83 15.00 -12.19 5.71
C SER A 83 13.74 -11.57 5.08
N CYS A 84 13.67 -11.49 3.75
CA CYS A 84 12.49 -10.95 3.07
C CYS A 84 11.22 -11.72 3.44
N ILE A 85 11.30 -13.05 3.54
CA ILE A 85 10.16 -13.88 3.99
C ILE A 85 9.81 -13.55 5.44
N ASP A 86 10.79 -13.57 6.35
CA ASP A 86 10.50 -13.38 7.77
C ASP A 86 9.99 -11.97 8.06
N TYR A 87 10.50 -10.96 7.34
CA TYR A 87 10.00 -9.59 7.40
C TYR A 87 8.52 -9.51 7.04
N VAL A 88 8.09 -10.16 5.95
CA VAL A 88 6.67 -10.22 5.56
C VAL A 88 5.84 -11.00 6.58
N MET A 89 6.37 -12.10 7.13
CA MET A 89 5.69 -12.88 8.17
C MET A 89 5.56 -12.13 9.51
N HIS A 90 6.39 -11.12 9.77
CA HIS A 90 6.30 -10.26 10.95
C HIS A 90 5.31 -9.10 10.78
N ASP A 91 4.73 -8.92 9.59
CA ASP A 91 3.70 -7.92 9.35
C ASP A 91 2.41 -8.29 10.10
N PRO A 92 1.91 -7.42 11.01
CA PRO A 92 0.68 -7.68 11.76
C PRO A 92 -0.53 -7.96 10.87
N ALA A 93 -0.62 -7.33 9.69
CA ALA A 93 -1.72 -7.56 8.76
C ALA A 93 -1.66 -8.96 8.15
N ILE A 94 -0.46 -9.47 7.86
CA ILE A 94 -0.23 -10.82 7.33
C ILE A 94 -0.53 -11.88 8.40
N GLN A 95 -0.11 -11.63 9.64
CA GLN A 95 -0.42 -12.50 10.78
C GLN A 95 -1.92 -12.55 11.06
N ALA A 96 -2.62 -11.40 11.04
CA ALA A 96 -4.06 -11.33 11.25
C ALA A 96 -4.86 -12.11 10.19
N LEU A 97 -4.33 -12.22 8.97
CA LEU A 97 -4.92 -12.99 7.87
C LEU A 97 -4.55 -14.48 7.91
N ASN A 98 -3.71 -14.93 8.84
CA ASN A 98 -3.21 -16.31 8.96
C ASN A 98 -2.64 -16.86 7.64
N ILE A 99 -1.90 -16.03 6.92
CA ILE A 99 -1.32 -16.41 5.63
C ILE A 99 -0.15 -17.38 5.88
N PRO A 100 -0.13 -18.56 5.22
CA PRO A 100 0.93 -19.53 5.39
C PRO A 100 2.23 -19.03 4.76
N ARG A 101 3.36 -19.51 5.28
CA ARG A 101 4.69 -19.16 4.77
C ARG A 101 4.86 -19.51 3.29
N GLU A 102 4.23 -20.58 2.82
CA GLU A 102 4.26 -21.05 1.42
C GLU A 102 3.68 -19.99 0.47
N ASP A 103 2.49 -19.45 0.78
CA ASP A 103 1.87 -18.37 0.00
C ASP A 103 2.76 -17.11 -0.05
N VAL A 104 3.47 -16.80 1.04
CA VAL A 104 4.41 -15.67 1.07
C VAL A 104 5.57 -15.91 0.10
N VAL A 105 6.14 -17.12 0.07
CA VAL A 105 7.21 -17.49 -0.86
C VAL A 105 6.71 -17.38 -2.31
N ASP A 106 5.52 -17.90 -2.59
CA ASP A 106 4.94 -17.87 -3.94
C ASP A 106 4.70 -16.45 -4.43
N ILE A 107 4.11 -15.58 -3.59
CA ILE A 107 3.92 -14.18 -3.96
C ILE A 107 5.25 -13.44 -4.13
N LEU A 108 6.23 -13.67 -3.25
CA LEU A 108 7.57 -13.09 -3.40
C LEU A 108 8.23 -13.51 -4.72
N ALA A 109 8.07 -14.77 -5.13
CA ALA A 109 8.54 -15.24 -6.42
C ALA A 109 7.85 -14.52 -7.59
N THR A 110 6.54 -14.26 -7.50
CA THR A 110 5.79 -13.57 -8.57
C THR A 110 6.27 -12.13 -8.81
N VAL A 111 6.76 -11.44 -7.78
CA VAL A 111 7.34 -10.08 -7.92
C VAL A 111 8.84 -10.11 -8.23
N GLY A 112 9.45 -11.30 -8.28
CA GLY A 112 10.80 -11.55 -8.76
C GLY A 112 11.85 -11.84 -7.68
N PHE A 113 11.47 -12.18 -6.44
CA PHE A 113 12.41 -12.68 -5.44
C PHE A 113 12.63 -14.18 -5.67
N THR A 114 13.79 -14.54 -6.20
CA THR A 114 14.18 -15.93 -6.49
C THR A 114 15.59 -16.20 -5.98
N ASP A 115 15.93 -17.45 -5.70
CA ASP A 115 17.23 -17.80 -5.11
C ASP A 115 18.42 -17.54 -6.05
N ASP A 116 18.17 -17.58 -7.36
CA ASP A 116 19.09 -17.26 -8.45
C ASP A 116 19.02 -15.79 -8.90
N GLY A 117 18.07 -15.02 -8.36
CA GLY A 117 17.79 -13.64 -8.75
C GLY A 117 18.67 -12.60 -8.06
N LYS A 118 18.45 -11.33 -8.43
CA LYS A 118 19.14 -10.18 -7.81
C LYS A 118 18.68 -9.92 -6.37
N ALA A 119 17.43 -10.26 -6.04
CA ALA A 119 16.92 -10.22 -4.68
C ALA A 119 16.49 -11.63 -4.28
N LYS A 120 17.07 -12.12 -3.18
CA LYS A 120 16.82 -13.48 -2.70
C LYS A 120 15.87 -13.44 -1.52
N PRO A 121 14.89 -14.35 -1.46
CA PRO A 121 13.87 -14.32 -0.41
C PRO A 121 14.45 -14.55 1.00
N LEU A 122 15.58 -15.25 1.10
CA LEU A 122 16.30 -15.51 2.36
C LEU A 122 17.31 -14.42 2.75
N HIS A 123 17.55 -13.42 1.90
CA HIS A 123 18.48 -12.33 2.23
C HIS A 123 17.81 -11.28 3.11
N ALA A 124 18.64 -10.63 3.92
CA ALA A 124 18.19 -9.56 4.81
C ALA A 124 17.60 -8.39 4.01
N VAL A 125 16.47 -7.86 4.48
CA VAL A 125 15.77 -6.76 3.81
C VAL A 125 16.62 -5.48 3.71
N SER A 126 17.55 -5.27 4.64
CA SER A 126 18.54 -4.18 4.60
C SER A 126 19.37 -4.13 3.31
N THR A 127 19.58 -5.29 2.67
CA THR A 127 20.38 -5.41 1.44
C THR A 127 19.62 -5.00 0.17
N LEU A 128 18.30 -4.79 0.27
CA LEU A 128 17.47 -4.45 -0.87
C LEU A 128 17.69 -2.99 -1.29
N SER A 129 17.91 -2.78 -2.59
CA SER A 129 17.81 -1.46 -3.22
C SER A 129 16.38 -0.91 -3.10
N GLY A 130 16.19 0.41 -3.26
CA GLY A 130 14.87 1.03 -3.22
C GLY A 130 13.80 0.33 -4.07
N GLY A 131 14.10 -0.02 -5.32
CA GLY A 131 13.14 -0.67 -6.20
C GLY A 131 12.72 -2.07 -5.73
N TRP A 132 13.63 -2.80 -5.08
CA TRP A 132 13.32 -4.09 -4.46
C TRP A 132 12.50 -3.93 -3.18
N ARG A 133 12.74 -2.86 -2.39
CA ARG A 133 11.87 -2.53 -1.24
C ARG A 133 10.45 -2.21 -1.70
N MET A 134 10.31 -1.49 -2.80
CA MET A 134 9.01 -1.22 -3.41
C MET A 134 8.31 -2.52 -3.85
N LYS A 135 9.02 -3.44 -4.50
CA LYS A 135 8.47 -4.76 -4.85
C LYS A 135 8.07 -5.58 -3.62
N LEU A 136 8.85 -5.52 -2.55
CA LEU A 136 8.52 -6.17 -1.28
C LEU A 136 7.23 -5.59 -0.67
N ALA A 137 7.07 -4.27 -0.69
CA ALA A 137 5.85 -3.60 -0.25
C ALA A 137 4.63 -3.99 -1.12
N LEU A 138 4.80 -4.07 -2.43
CA LEU A 138 3.75 -4.54 -3.34
C LEU A 138 3.36 -6.00 -3.07
N ALA A 139 4.33 -6.89 -2.82
CA ALA A 139 4.06 -8.28 -2.43
C ALA A 139 3.21 -8.36 -1.14
N ARG A 140 3.52 -7.55 -0.12
CA ARG A 140 2.70 -7.46 1.11
C ARG A 140 1.26 -7.05 0.79
N CYS A 141 1.05 -6.11 -0.12
CA CYS A 141 -0.29 -5.68 -0.52
C CYS A 141 -1.06 -6.76 -1.30
N MET A 142 -0.35 -7.52 -2.15
CA MET A 142 -0.94 -8.65 -2.88
C MET A 142 -1.39 -9.76 -1.93
N LEU A 143 -0.58 -10.08 -0.91
CA LEU A 143 -0.92 -11.05 0.13
C LEU A 143 -2.16 -10.62 0.92
N GLN A 144 -2.31 -9.33 1.19
CA GLN A 144 -3.50 -8.77 1.86
C GLN A 144 -4.76 -8.74 0.97
N LYS A 145 -4.63 -9.06 -0.32
CA LYS A 145 -5.69 -8.97 -1.35
C LYS A 145 -6.30 -7.57 -1.39
N ALA A 146 -5.46 -6.55 -1.43
CA ALA A 146 -5.88 -5.15 -1.50
C ALA A 146 -6.68 -4.86 -2.78
N ASP A 147 -7.82 -4.19 -2.65
CA ASP A 147 -8.62 -3.64 -3.76
C ASP A 147 -8.07 -2.29 -4.22
N ILE A 148 -7.55 -1.50 -3.28
CA ILE A 148 -7.00 -0.17 -3.51
C ILE A 148 -5.59 -0.10 -2.92
N LEU A 149 -4.63 0.26 -3.76
CA LEU A 149 -3.24 0.54 -3.37
C LEU A 149 -3.06 2.05 -3.27
N LEU A 150 -2.70 2.54 -2.09
CA LEU A 150 -2.35 3.94 -1.89
C LEU A 150 -0.83 4.09 -1.90
N LEU A 151 -0.33 4.87 -2.85
CA LEU A 151 1.10 5.04 -3.12
C LEU A 151 1.43 6.52 -2.87
N ASP A 152 2.24 6.80 -1.85
CA ASP A 152 2.76 8.14 -1.60
C ASP A 152 4.21 8.23 -2.10
N GLU A 153 4.47 9.16 -3.01
CA GLU A 153 5.78 9.34 -3.67
C GLU A 153 6.46 8.03 -4.13
N PRO A 154 5.79 7.16 -4.91
CA PRO A 154 6.30 5.82 -5.25
C PRO A 154 7.60 5.84 -6.05
N THR A 155 7.97 6.99 -6.63
CA THR A 155 9.20 7.18 -7.40
C THR A 155 10.43 7.44 -6.53
N ASN A 156 10.29 7.76 -5.23
CA ASN A 156 11.43 8.08 -4.34
C ASN A 156 12.43 6.93 -4.17
N HIS A 157 12.05 5.72 -4.52
CA HIS A 157 12.88 4.53 -4.39
C HIS A 157 13.13 3.82 -5.73
N LEU A 158 12.70 4.40 -6.85
CA LEU A 158 12.91 3.86 -8.20
C LEU A 158 13.96 4.74 -8.88
N ASP A 159 15.20 4.24 -8.98
CA ASP A 159 16.20 4.85 -9.86
C ASP A 159 15.71 4.76 -11.31
N VAL A 160 15.77 5.88 -12.04
CA VAL A 160 15.48 5.99 -13.48
C VAL A 160 16.62 5.43 -14.31
#